data_AF-A0AAP9DRH4-F1
#
_entry.id   AF-A0AAP9DRH4-F1
#
_cell.length_a   1.000
_cell.length_b   1.000
_cell.length_c   1.000
_cell.angle_alpha   90.00
_cell.angle_beta   90.00
_cell.angle_gamma   90.00
#
_symmetry.space_group_name_H-M   'P 1'
#
loop_
_entity.id
_entity.type
_entity.pdbx_description
1 polymer ?
#
loop_
_entity_poly.entity_id
_entity_poly.type
_entity_poly.pdbx_seq_one_letter_code
_entity_poly.pdbx_strand_id
1 'polypeptide(L)' 'MTTTFPRKNDHLFFINKEVIVVKVFLSFQLAEVRYLSSFDSFIVDINVLNQYADKRSSISIKLLGGVV' A
#
# COMPACT_ATOMS: atom_id res chain seq x y z
N MET A 1 -16.85 9.56 -5.53
CA MET A 1 -16.31 8.20 -5.52
C MET A 1 -16.48 7.67 -4.10
N THR A 2 -17.25 6.61 -3.90
CA THR A 2 -17.41 5.99 -2.58
C THR A 2 -16.09 5.33 -2.20
N THR A 3 -15.38 5.91 -1.23
CA THR A 3 -14.16 5.32 -0.67
C THR A 3 -14.55 4.12 0.18
N THR A 4 -14.66 2.96 -0.44
CA THR A 4 -14.74 1.70 0.29
C THR A 4 -13.41 1.47 1.01
N PHE A 5 -13.44 1.45 2.35
CA PHE A 5 -12.28 1.08 3.15
C PHE A 5 -11.80 -0.34 2.79
N PRO A 6 -10.48 -0.58 2.76
CA PRO A 6 -9.92 -1.91 2.59
C PRO A 6 -10.46 -2.88 3.65
N ARG A 7 -10.57 -4.14 3.28
CA ARG A 7 -10.99 -5.25 4.13
C ARG A 7 -9.92 -6.33 4.13
N LYS A 8 -9.92 -7.14 5.18
CA LYS A 8 -9.02 -8.30 5.26
C LYS A 8 -9.21 -9.20 4.04
N ASN A 9 -8.09 -9.68 3.49
CA ASN A 9 -7.96 -10.47 2.26
C ASN A 9 -8.28 -9.71 0.95
N ASP A 10 -8.54 -8.40 0.99
CA ASP A 10 -8.60 -7.64 -0.25
C ASP A 10 -7.23 -7.66 -0.93
N HIS A 11 -7.26 -7.81 -2.26
CA HIS A 11 -6.11 -7.65 -3.13
C HIS A 11 -6.10 -6.22 -3.65
N LEU A 12 -5.08 -5.47 -3.27
CA LEU A 12 -4.91 -4.06 -3.63
C LEU A 12 -3.49 -3.83 -4.12
N PHE A 13 -3.22 -2.64 -4.63
CA PHE A 13 -1.89 -2.21 -5.05
C PHE A 13 -1.35 -1.18 -4.08
N PHE A 14 -0.17 -1.46 -3.54
CA PHE A 14 0.68 -0.46 -2.92
C PHE A 14 1.66 0.05 -3.99
N ILE A 15 1.43 1.28 -4.45
CA ILE A 15 2.11 1.85 -5.63
C ILE A 15 1.89 0.93 -6.84
N ASN A 16 2.92 0.23 -7.32
CA ASN A 16 2.87 -0.65 -8.49
C ASN A 16 2.92 -2.14 -8.14
N LYS A 17 2.87 -2.49 -6.85
CA LYS A 17 2.98 -3.87 -6.36
C LYS A 17 1.69 -4.30 -5.70
N GLU A 18 1.20 -5.48 -6.07
CA GLU A 18 0.03 -6.07 -5.46
C GLU A 18 0.34 -6.57 -4.05
N VAL A 19 -0.59 -6.35 -3.14
CA VAL A 19 -0.55 -6.73 -1.74
C VAL A 19 -1.88 -7.32 -1.30
N ILE A 20 -1.83 -8.23 -0.32
CA ILE A 20 -3.00 -8.70 0.42
C ILE A 20 -3.11 -7.91 1.72
N VAL A 21 -4.32 -7.46 2.05
CA VAL A 21 -4.62 -6.87 3.36
C VAL A 21 -4.70 -7.97 4.42
N VAL A 22 -3.82 -7.90 5.42
CA VAL A 22 -3.77 -8.84 6.54
C VAL A 22 -4.70 -8.38 7.67
N LYS A 23 -4.66 -7.08 7.98
CA LYS A 23 -5.43 -6.45 9.07
C LYS A 23 -5.67 -4.97 8.77
N VAL A 24 -6.77 -4.42 9.27
CA VAL A 24 -7.12 -3.00 9.11
C VAL A 24 -7.31 -2.36 10.48
N PHE A 25 -6.69 -1.21 10.68
CA PHE A 25 -6.75 -0.39 11.89
C PHE A 25 -7.50 0.92 11.58
N LEU A 26 -8.82 0.83 11.47
CA LEU A 26 -9.66 1.95 11.02
C LEU A 26 -9.51 3.22 11.86
N SER A 27 -9.32 3.10 13.18
CA SER A 27 -9.12 4.24 14.09
C SER A 27 -7.87 5.08 13.76
N PHE A 28 -6.89 4.49 13.08
CA PHE A 28 -5.64 5.15 12.69
C PHE A 28 -5.50 5.32 11.18
N GLN A 29 -6.50 4.90 10.40
CA GLN A 29 -6.43 4.81 8.93
C GLN A 29 -5.22 4.02 8.41
N LEU A 30 -4.82 2.96 9.13
CA LEU A 30 -3.70 2.10 8.74
C LEU A 30 -4.18 0.71 8.32
N ALA A 31 -3.40 0.07 7.46
CA ALA A 31 -3.57 -1.34 7.10
C ALA A 31 -2.23 -2.07 7.22
N GLU A 32 -2.26 -3.26 7.80
CA GLU A 32 -1.19 -4.22 7.68
C GLU A 32 -1.39 -5.01 6.38
N VAL A 33 -0.36 -5.04 5.56
CA VAL A 33 -0.37 -5.67 4.24
C VAL A 33 0.86 -6.55 4.07
N ARG A 34 0.82 -7.47 3.12
CA ARG A 34 2.02 -8.19 2.66
C ARG A 34 2.00 -8.35 1.14
N TYR A 35 3.17 -8.41 0.54
CA TYR A 35 3.28 -8.78 -0.88
C TYR A 35 2.87 -10.23 -1.09
N LEU A 36 2.28 -10.56 -2.24
CA LEU A 36 1.88 -11.94 -2.54
C LEU A 36 3.07 -12.91 -2.53
N SER A 37 4.25 -12.42 -2.94
CA SER A 37 5.50 -13.18 -2.98
C SER A 37 6.27 -13.23 -1.65
N SER A 38 5.76 -12.62 -0.58
CA SER A 38 6.42 -12.57 0.73
C SER A 38 5.48 -12.98 1.87
N PHE A 39 6.08 -13.52 2.93
CA PHE A 39 5.41 -13.77 4.20
C PHE A 39 5.50 -12.58 5.15
N ASP A 40 6.45 -11.66 4.93
CA ASP A 40 6.63 -10.49 5.77
C ASP A 40 5.50 -9.48 5.54
N SER A 41 4.91 -9.02 6.63
CA SER A 41 3.91 -7.96 6.64
C SER A 41 4.52 -6.61 7.06
N PHE A 42 3.90 -5.53 6.60
CA PHE A 42 4.25 -4.17 6.97
C PHE A 42 3.00 -3.30 7.01
N ILE A 43 3.09 -2.14 7.69
CA ILE A 43 1.96 -1.24 7.90
C ILE A 43 2.06 -0.06 6.94
N VAL A 44 0.93 0.28 6.31
CA VAL A 44 0.79 1.43 5.40
C VAL A 44 -0.43 2.26 5.77
N ASP A 45 -0.45 3.52 5.33
CA ASP A 45 -1.66 4.34 5.30
C ASP A 45 -2.69 3.70 4.34
N ILE A 46 -3.96 3.69 4.72
CA ILE A 46 -5.02 3.13 3.86
C ILE A 46 -5.11 3.86 2.51
N ASN A 47 -4.83 5.17 2.48
CA ASN A 47 -4.99 6.01 1.30
C ASN A 47 -3.92 5.74 0.22
N VAL A 48 -2.84 5.02 0.54
CA VAL A 48 -1.85 4.60 -0.48
C VAL A 48 -2.23 3.29 -1.18
N LEU A 49 -3.29 2.61 -0.73
CA LEU A 49 -3.79 1.39 -1.35
C LEU A 49 -4.80 1.70 -2.44
N ASN A 50 -4.62 1.10 -3.61
CA ASN A 50 -5.44 1.36 -4.79
C ASN A 50 -5.95 0.06 -5.41
N GLN A 51 -7.10 0.11 -6.09
CA GLN A 51 -7.62 -1.03 -6.85
C GLN A 51 -6.78 -1.34 -8.10
N TYR A 52 -6.01 -0.37 -8.58
CA TYR A 52 -5.17 -0.49 -9.76
C TYR A 52 -3.74 -0.07 -9.43
N ALA A 53 -2.78 -0.71 -10.09
CA ALA A 53 -1.37 -0.34 -9.99
C ALA A 53 -1.19 1.13 -10.41
N ASP A 54 -0.55 1.91 -9.53
CA ASP A 54 -0.09 3.24 -9.89
C ASP A 54 1.12 3.11 -10.83
N LYS A 55 0.96 3.62 -12.05
CA LYS A 55 2.01 3.67 -13.08
C LYS A 55 2.63 5.06 -13.21
N ARG A 56 2.26 6.01 -12.35
CA ARG A 56 2.87 7.34 -12.35
C ARG A 56 4.34 7.22 -12.03
N SER A 57 5.13 8.10 -12.64
CA SER A 57 6.57 8.15 -12.44
C SER A 57 6.89 8.37 -10.97
N SER A 58 7.68 7.48 -10.37
CA SER A 58 8.24 7.68 -9.04
C SER A 58 9.36 8.71 -9.11
N ILE A 59 9.43 9.64 -8.17
CA ILE A 59 10.63 10.45 -7.94
C ILE A 59 11.64 9.61 -7.18
N SER A 60 12.87 9.54 -7.72
CA SER A 60 13.99 8.92 -7.02
C SER A 60 14.33 9.71 -5.75
N ILE A 61 14.61 9.02 -4.64
CA ILE A 61 15.09 9.65 -3.39
C ILE A 61 16.38 10.46 -3.64
N LYS A 62 17.18 10.05 -4.64
CA LYS A 62 18.39 10.80 -5.06
C LYS A 62 18.05 12.19 -5.59
N LEU A 63 16.90 12.34 -6.28
CA LEU A 63 16.42 13.65 -6.72
C LEU A 63 15.97 14.53 -5.55
N LEU A 64 15.64 13.93 -4.40
CA LEU A 64 15.27 14.63 -3.17
C LEU A 64 16.49 14.89 -2.26
N GLY A 65 17.71 14.64 -2.75
CA GLY A 65 18.95 14.85 -1.98
C GLY A 65 19.26 13.75 -0.95
N GLY A 66 18.55 12.62 -0.99
CA GLY A 66 18.86 11.47 -0.15
C GLY A 66 20.14 10.77 -0.59
N VAL A 67 21.08 10.59 0.33
CA VAL A 67 22.29 9.79 0.13
C VAL A 67 21.96 8.35 0.54
N VAL A 68 22.16 7.40 -0.38
CA VAL A 68 21.96 5.95 -0.13
C VAL A 68 23.25 5.37 0.43
#